data_AF-M1C0U3-F1
#
_entry.id   AF-M1C0U3-F1
#
_cell.length_a   1.000
_cell.length_b   1.000
_cell.length_c   1.000
_cell.angle_alpha   90.00
_cell.angle_beta   90.00
_cell.angle_gamma   90.00
#
_symmetry.space_group_name_H-M   'P 1'
#
loop_
_entity.id
_entity.type
_entity.pdbx_description
1 polymer ?
#
loop_
_entity_poly.entity_id
_entity_poly.type
_entity_poly.pdbx_seq_one_letter_code
_entity_poly.pdbx_strand_id
1 'polypeptide(L)'
;MKKASISAIVITTFFYLCCSCFGYAAFGNDTPGNLLTGFYEPFWLVDFANACIVLHLVGGYQVYSQPVFAFVEKWATQKYPESRFINKFYAIKLQVLPALQLNLFRLCFRTLYVISTTAIAMAFPYFNQVLGILGALNFWPMTIYFPVEMYIVQRKIGAWTRKWILLEGFSMVCLIVSLLGLIGSIEGIVSAKLA
;
A
#
# COMPACT_ATOMS: atom_id res chain seq x y z
N MET A 1 20.98 -9.07 8.08
CA MET A 1 19.92 -8.58 7.17
C MET A 1 20.05 -9.08 5.72
N LYS A 2 21.21 -8.99 5.06
CA LYS A 2 21.36 -9.37 3.63
C LYS A 2 20.78 -10.76 3.26
N LYS A 3 21.06 -11.80 4.06
CA LYS A 3 20.51 -13.16 3.82
C LYS A 3 18.98 -13.17 3.86
N ALA A 4 18.38 -12.56 4.89
CA ALA A 4 16.93 -12.46 5.01
C ALA A 4 16.31 -11.68 3.85
N SER A 5 16.92 -10.57 3.43
CA SER A 5 16.45 -9.78 2.28
C SER A 5 16.52 -10.58 0.97
N ILE A 6 17.62 -11.30 0.73
CA ILE A 6 17.75 -12.16 -0.44
C ILE A 6 16.68 -13.25 -0.42
N SER A 7 16.52 -13.95 0.70
CA SER A 7 15.49 -14.99 0.85
C SER A 7 14.10 -14.44 0.63
N ALA A 8 13.77 -13.28 1.21
CA ALA A 8 12.47 -12.64 1.02
C ALA A 8 12.20 -12.34 -0.46
N ILE A 9 13.16 -11.71 -1.15
CA ILE A 9 13.03 -11.38 -2.58
C ILE A 9 12.82 -12.65 -3.40
N VAL A 10 13.67 -13.66 -3.23
CA VAL A 10 13.57 -14.93 -3.97
C VAL A 10 12.21 -15.60 -3.77
N ILE A 11 11.75 -15.68 -2.51
CA ILE A 11 10.47 -16.29 -2.18
C ILE A 11 9.31 -15.50 -2.81
N THR A 12 9.31 -14.16 -2.67
CA THR A 12 8.27 -13.32 -3.26
C THR A 12 8.24 -13.39 -4.79
N THR A 13 9.40 -13.37 -5.44
CA THR A 13 9.51 -13.49 -6.89
C THR A 13 9.01 -14.84 -7.36
N PHE A 14 9.37 -15.92 -6.66
CA PHE A 14 8.88 -17.26 -6.97
C PHE A 14 7.35 -17.32 -6.92
N PHE A 15 6.73 -16.85 -5.83
CA PHE A 15 5.28 -16.86 -5.70
C PHE A 15 4.58 -15.96 -6.73
N TYR A 16 5.10 -14.76 -6.99
CA TYR A 16 4.54 -13.89 -8.03
C TYR A 16 4.62 -14.53 -9.41
N LEU A 17 5.76 -15.14 -9.76
CA LEU A 17 5.90 -15.83 -11.03
C LEU A 17 4.96 -17.03 -11.13
N CYS A 18 4.83 -17.85 -10.07
CA CYS A 18 3.88 -18.95 -10.04
C CYS A 18 2.44 -18.46 -10.23
N CYS A 19 2.00 -17.44 -9.49
CA CYS A 19 0.66 -16.88 -9.63
C CYS A 19 0.41 -16.35 -11.04
N SER A 20 1.36 -15.62 -11.63
CA SER A 20 1.24 -15.09 -12.99
C SER A 20 1.23 -16.19 -14.05
N CYS A 21 2.18 -17.14 -14.00
CA CYS A 21 2.29 -18.21 -14.98
C CYS A 21 1.10 -19.17 -14.91
N PHE A 22 0.67 -19.58 -13.71
CA PHE A 22 -0.48 -20.47 -13.57
C PHE A 22 -1.80 -19.76 -13.84
N GLY A 23 -1.93 -18.48 -13.46
CA GLY A 23 -3.08 -17.66 -13.85
C GLY A 23 -3.23 -17.56 -15.36
N TYR A 24 -2.13 -17.23 -16.06
CA TYR A 24 -2.13 -17.17 -17.52
C TYR A 24 -2.34 -18.55 -18.17
N ALA A 25 -1.79 -19.62 -17.61
CA ALA A 25 -2.02 -20.97 -18.12
C ALA A 25 -3.49 -21.41 -17.97
N ALA A 26 -4.20 -20.93 -16.95
CA ALA A 26 -5.60 -21.26 -16.70
C ALA A 26 -6.56 -20.43 -17.57
N PHE A 27 -6.31 -19.12 -17.73
CA PHE A 27 -7.27 -18.20 -18.35
C PHE A 27 -6.77 -17.56 -19.67
N GLY A 28 -5.51 -17.73 -20.03
CA GLY A 28 -4.90 -17.13 -21.21
C GLY A 28 -5.04 -15.61 -21.20
N ASN A 29 -5.46 -15.06 -22.34
CA ASN A 29 -5.66 -13.61 -22.51
C ASN A 29 -6.85 -13.06 -21.72
N ASP A 30 -7.75 -13.93 -21.24
CA ASP A 30 -8.93 -13.55 -20.45
C ASP A 30 -8.66 -13.55 -18.94
N THR A 31 -7.37 -13.56 -18.54
CA THR A 31 -6.98 -13.58 -17.13
C THR A 31 -7.53 -12.34 -16.40
N PRO A 32 -8.39 -12.51 -15.38
CA PRO A 32 -8.94 -11.38 -14.64
C PRO A 32 -7.89 -10.77 -13.71
N GLY A 33 -7.98 -9.46 -13.47
CA GLY A 33 -7.05 -8.76 -12.57
C GLY A 33 -7.13 -9.25 -11.11
N ASN A 34 -8.30 -9.70 -10.67
CA ASN A 34 -8.42 -10.54 -9.48
C ASN A 34 -8.55 -12.00 -9.91
N LEU A 35 -7.51 -12.80 -9.73
CA LEU A 35 -7.49 -14.20 -10.16
C LEU A 35 -8.67 -15.01 -9.63
N LEU A 36 -9.15 -14.71 -8.42
CA LEU A 36 -10.27 -15.43 -7.80
C LEU A 36 -11.60 -15.23 -8.53
N THR A 37 -11.77 -14.15 -9.29
CA THR A 37 -13.01 -13.94 -10.07
C THR A 37 -13.05 -14.78 -11.34
N GLY A 38 -11.95 -15.44 -11.72
CA GLY A 38 -11.92 -16.38 -12.84
C GLY A 38 -12.37 -17.79 -12.45
N PHE A 39 -12.37 -18.13 -11.16
CA PHE A 39 -12.72 -19.47 -10.68
C PHE A 39 -14.16 -19.51 -10.18
N TYR A 40 -14.95 -20.44 -10.71
CA TYR A 40 -16.36 -20.64 -10.32
C TYR A 40 -16.57 -21.92 -9.50
N GLU A 41 -15.79 -22.97 -9.75
CA GLU A 41 -15.89 -24.23 -9.01
C GLU A 41 -14.51 -24.73 -8.50
N PRO A 42 -14.45 -25.33 -7.30
CA PRO A 42 -15.52 -25.46 -6.31
C PRO A 42 -15.70 -24.18 -5.47
N PHE A 43 -16.94 -23.74 -5.28
CA PHE A 43 -17.27 -22.48 -4.57
C PHE A 43 -16.65 -22.37 -3.17
N TRP A 44 -16.66 -23.45 -2.39
CA TRP A 44 -16.12 -23.44 -1.01
C TRP A 44 -14.65 -23.03 -0.96
N LEU A 45 -13.85 -23.38 -1.98
CA LEU A 45 -12.42 -23.09 -2.02
C LEU A 45 -12.19 -21.61 -2.35
N VAL A 46 -13.01 -21.06 -3.25
CA VAL A 46 -13.01 -19.63 -3.59
C VAL A 46 -13.44 -18.81 -2.37
N ASP A 47 -14.48 -19.23 -1.64
CA ASP A 47 -14.93 -18.58 -0.41
C ASP A 47 -13.87 -18.62 0.70
N PHE A 48 -13.20 -19.77 0.87
CA PHE A 48 -12.10 -19.89 1.81
C PHE A 48 -10.92 -18.98 1.45
N ALA A 49 -10.56 -18.90 0.17
CA ALA A 49 -9.52 -18.00 -0.30
C ALA A 49 -9.88 -16.52 -0.04
N ASN A 50 -11.13 -16.13 -0.31
CA ASN A 50 -11.63 -14.79 0.01
C ASN A 50 -11.60 -14.49 1.51
N ALA A 51 -11.98 -15.45 2.37
CA ALA A 51 -11.89 -15.29 3.83
C ALA A 51 -10.43 -15.07 4.30
N CYS A 52 -9.47 -15.79 3.73
CA CYS A 52 -8.04 -15.57 3.97
C CYS A 52 -7.57 -14.18 3.55
N ILE A 53 -8.02 -13.69 2.37
CA ILE A 53 -7.73 -12.32 1.91
C ILE A 53 -8.28 -11.30 2.90
N VAL A 54 -9.52 -11.44 3.35
CA VAL A 54 -10.13 -10.54 4.34
C VAL A 54 -9.31 -10.52 5.62
N LEU A 55 -8.96 -11.68 6.17
CA LEU A 55 -8.16 -11.78 7.40
C LEU A 55 -6.79 -11.09 7.23
N HIS A 56 -6.12 -11.32 6.10
CA HIS A 56 -4.85 -10.67 5.79
C HIS A 56 -4.99 -9.14 5.67
N LEU A 57 -5.99 -8.65 4.93
CA LEU A 57 -6.22 -7.23 4.69
C LEU A 57 -6.63 -6.49 5.97
N VAL A 58 -7.40 -7.12 6.86
CA VAL A 58 -7.72 -6.55 8.18
C VAL A 58 -6.44 -6.34 8.98
N GLY A 59 -5.56 -7.34 9.03
CA GLY A 59 -4.26 -7.22 9.69
C GLY A 59 -3.40 -6.11 9.08
N GLY A 60 -3.32 -6.06 7.75
CA GLY A 60 -2.63 -5.01 7.01
C GLY A 60 -3.16 -3.62 7.34
N TYR A 61 -4.47 -3.41 7.25
CA TYR A 61 -5.12 -2.13 7.55
C TYR A 61 -4.82 -1.66 8.98
N GLN A 62 -4.85 -2.57 9.96
CA GLN A 62 -4.52 -2.23 11.35
C GLN A 62 -3.07 -1.75 11.48
N VAL A 63 -2.11 -2.46 10.88
CA VAL A 63 -0.69 -2.10 10.95
C VAL A 63 -0.41 -0.79 10.20
N TYR A 64 -0.96 -0.60 9.01
CA TYR A 64 -0.77 0.61 8.21
C TYR A 64 -1.45 1.85 8.81
N SER A 65 -2.54 1.68 9.56
CA SER A 65 -3.21 2.80 10.22
C SER A 65 -2.44 3.32 11.44
N GLN A 66 -1.65 2.49 12.13
CA GLN A 66 -0.96 2.90 13.36
C GLN A 66 -0.01 4.10 13.18
N PRO A 67 0.88 4.14 12.15
CA PRO A 67 1.74 5.31 11.94
C PRO A 67 0.96 6.59 11.65
N VAL A 68 -0.14 6.49 10.91
CA VAL A 68 -1.02 7.64 10.60
C VAL A 68 -1.64 8.18 11.89
N PHE A 69 -2.18 7.30 12.73
CA PHE A 69 -2.74 7.67 14.02
C PHE A 69 -1.67 8.30 14.91
N ALA A 70 -0.49 7.69 15.03
CA ALA A 70 0.59 8.22 15.84
C ALA A 70 1.05 9.61 15.37
N PHE A 71 1.15 9.82 14.05
CA PHE A 71 1.53 11.11 13.47
C PHE A 71 0.49 12.20 13.79
N VAL A 72 -0.79 11.93 13.53
CA VAL A 72 -1.85 12.92 13.73
C VAL A 72 -2.06 13.21 15.22
N GLU A 73 -2.03 12.19 16.08
CA GLU A 73 -2.12 12.37 17.53
C GLU A 73 -0.96 13.21 18.07
N LYS A 74 0.29 12.93 17.64
CA LYS A 74 1.46 13.71 18.03
C LYS A 74 1.35 15.16 17.57
N TRP A 75 0.97 15.38 16.32
CA TRP A 75 0.79 16.72 15.76
C TRP A 75 -0.30 17.51 16.49
N ALA A 76 -1.45 16.88 16.76
CA ALA A 76 -2.57 17.52 17.46
C ALA A 76 -2.19 17.89 18.90
N THR A 77 -1.47 17.01 19.59
CA THR A 77 -0.98 17.24 20.96
C THR A 77 0.02 18.40 21.01
N GLN A 78 0.93 18.48 20.05
CA GLN A 78 1.92 19.57 19.97
C GLN A 78 1.28 20.92 19.60
N LYS A 79 0.28 20.90 18.71
CA LYS A 79 -0.37 22.13 18.23
C LYS A 79 -1.37 22.71 19.24
N TYR A 80 -2.04 21.86 20.01
CA TYR A 80 -3.08 22.27 20.96
C TYR A 80 -2.87 21.64 22.35
N PRO A 81 -1.80 22.02 23.07
CA PRO A 81 -1.44 21.43 24.36
C PRO A 81 -2.49 21.72 25.46
N GLU A 82 -3.15 22.87 25.40
CA GLU A 82 -4.16 23.29 26.39
C GLU A 82 -5.54 22.64 26.16
N SER A 83 -5.76 21.93 25.04
CA SER A 83 -7.08 21.39 24.72
C SER A 83 -7.41 20.15 25.55
N ARG A 84 -8.40 20.30 26.43
CA ARG A 84 -8.95 19.20 27.24
C ARG A 84 -9.57 18.08 26.39
N PHE A 85 -9.97 18.34 25.15
CA PHE A 85 -10.50 17.30 24.25
C PHE A 85 -9.41 16.36 23.73
N ILE A 86 -8.19 16.89 23.53
CA ILE A 86 -7.05 16.17 22.94
C ILE A 86 -6.24 15.46 24.04
N ASN A 87 -6.06 16.10 25.20
CA ASN A 87 -5.16 15.61 26.24
C ASN A 87 -5.84 14.89 27.42
N LYS A 88 -7.18 14.87 27.49
CA LYS A 88 -7.89 14.20 28.58
C LYS A 88 -8.15 12.73 28.26
N PHE A 89 -7.62 11.86 29.11
CA PHE A 89 -7.92 10.44 29.14
C PHE A 89 -9.05 10.16 30.14
N TYR A 90 -10.11 9.54 29.68
CA TYR A 90 -11.22 9.05 30.48
C TYR A 90 -11.00 7.57 30.75
N ALA A 91 -10.72 7.20 32.00
CA ALA A 91 -10.61 5.79 32.38
C ALA A 91 -12.00 5.23 32.66
N ILE A 92 -12.54 4.42 31.76
CA ILE A 92 -13.75 3.63 32.02
C ILE A 92 -13.32 2.31 32.63
N LYS A 93 -13.62 2.11 33.92
CA LYS A 93 -13.36 0.86 34.61
C LYS A 93 -14.58 -0.04 34.45
N LEU A 94 -14.48 -1.05 33.58
CA LEU A 94 -15.50 -2.10 33.49
C LEU A 94 -15.17 -3.19 34.53
N GLN A 95 -16.18 -3.76 35.17
CA GLN A 95 -16.01 -4.69 36.30
C GLN A 95 -15.18 -5.95 35.97
N VAL A 96 -15.02 -6.28 34.68
CA VAL A 96 -14.36 -7.50 34.17
C VAL A 96 -13.19 -7.21 33.22
N LEU A 97 -12.98 -5.95 32.79
CA LEU A 97 -11.95 -5.58 31.82
C LEU A 97 -10.98 -4.53 32.38
N PRO A 98 -9.69 -4.55 31.98
CA PRO A 98 -8.74 -3.51 32.35
C PRO A 98 -9.27 -2.12 31.95
N ALA A 99 -8.95 -1.11 32.76
CA ALA A 99 -9.47 0.24 32.60
C ALA A 99 -9.22 0.76 31.17
N LEU A 100 -10.29 0.96 30.41
CA LEU A 100 -10.23 1.50 29.05
C LEU A 100 -9.92 2.99 29.15
N GLN A 101 -8.69 3.38 28.79
CA GLN A 101 -8.33 4.78 28.66
C GLN A 101 -8.84 5.32 27.33
N LEU A 102 -10.02 5.93 27.36
CA LEU A 102 -10.63 6.55 26.20
C LEU A 102 -10.20 8.00 26.09
N ASN A 103 -9.74 8.36 24.90
CA ASN A 103 -9.49 9.73 24.52
C ASN A 103 -10.50 10.09 23.44
N LEU A 104 -11.33 11.10 23.68
CA LEU A 104 -12.43 11.46 22.77
C LEU A 104 -11.91 11.89 21.39
N PHE A 105 -10.77 12.57 21.34
CA PHE A 105 -10.11 12.92 20.08
C PHE A 105 -9.70 11.67 19.31
N ARG A 106 -9.05 10.69 19.97
CA ARG A 106 -8.64 9.43 19.33
C ARG A 106 -9.84 8.66 18.79
N LEU A 107 -10.92 8.58 19.56
CA LEU A 107 -12.13 7.88 19.15
C LEU A 107 -12.73 8.54 17.91
N CYS A 108 -12.99 9.85 17.98
CA CYS A 108 -13.58 10.62 16.88
C CYS A 108 -12.71 10.56 15.61
N PHE A 109 -11.40 10.74 15.75
CA PHE A 109 -10.48 10.71 14.61
C PHE A 109 -10.42 9.32 13.97
N ARG A 110 -10.32 8.25 14.75
CA ARG A 110 -10.29 6.88 14.22
C ARG A 110 -11.60 6.51 13.54
N THR A 111 -12.75 6.89 14.11
CA THR A 111 -14.05 6.66 13.46
C THR A 111 -14.17 7.45 12.16
N LEU A 112 -13.74 8.71 12.15
CA LEU A 112 -13.78 9.54 10.94
C LEU A 112 -12.84 9.00 9.86
N TYR A 113 -11.66 8.51 10.24
CA TYR A 113 -10.70 7.87 9.35
C TYR A 113 -11.27 6.60 8.71
N VAL A 114 -11.90 5.72 9.51
CA VAL A 114 -12.54 4.51 8.97
C VAL A 114 -13.68 4.91 8.02
N ILE A 115 -14.58 5.79 8.44
CA ILE A 115 -15.70 6.26 7.61
C ILE A 115 -15.20 6.86 6.29
N SER A 116 -14.15 7.69 6.32
CA SER A 116 -13.60 8.31 5.11
C SER A 116 -12.96 7.28 4.18
N THR A 117 -12.15 6.36 4.70
CA THR A 117 -11.54 5.29 3.89
C THR A 117 -12.59 4.37 3.27
N THR A 118 -13.66 4.04 4.01
CA THR A 118 -14.80 3.27 3.48
C THR A 118 -15.56 4.04 2.42
N ALA A 119 -15.84 5.33 2.64
CA ALA A 119 -16.53 6.16 1.65
C ALA A 119 -15.73 6.28 0.35
N ILE A 120 -14.40 6.44 0.43
CA ILE A 120 -13.52 6.46 -0.74
C ILE A 120 -13.54 5.10 -1.45
N ALA A 121 -13.47 3.99 -0.71
CA ALA A 121 -13.53 2.65 -1.29
C ALA A 121 -14.85 2.38 -2.02
N MET A 122 -15.97 2.88 -1.49
CA MET A 122 -17.28 2.79 -2.13
C MET A 122 -17.39 3.70 -3.37
N ALA A 123 -16.77 4.88 -3.35
CA ALA A 123 -16.82 5.82 -4.46
C ALA A 123 -15.90 5.42 -5.64
N PHE A 124 -14.79 4.74 -5.36
CA PHE A 124 -13.80 4.31 -6.36
C PHE A 124 -13.44 2.82 -6.22
N PRO A 125 -14.32 1.89 -6.63
CA PRO A 125 -14.11 0.44 -6.51
C PRO A 125 -13.16 -0.14 -7.58
N TYR A 126 -12.16 0.61 -8.03
CA TYR A 126 -11.24 0.24 -9.12
C TYR A 126 -9.90 -0.26 -8.56
N PHE A 127 -9.90 -1.45 -7.95
CA PHE A 127 -8.73 -1.97 -7.23
C PHE A 127 -7.45 -1.98 -8.08
N ASN A 128 -7.51 -2.53 -9.29
CA ASN A 128 -6.33 -2.67 -10.16
C ASN A 128 -5.77 -1.32 -10.61
N GLN A 129 -6.65 -0.40 -11.01
CA GLN A 129 -6.24 0.90 -11.50
C GLN A 129 -5.70 1.78 -10.37
N VAL A 130 -6.31 1.73 -9.17
CA VAL A 130 -5.80 2.43 -7.98
C VAL A 130 -4.42 1.91 -7.60
N LEU A 131 -4.22 0.59 -7.60
CA LEU A 131 -2.88 0.01 -7.38
C LEU A 131 -1.89 0.41 -8.47
N GLY A 132 -2.32 0.48 -9.73
CA GLY A 132 -1.49 0.94 -10.85
C GLY A 132 -1.02 2.39 -10.67
N ILE A 133 -1.93 3.30 -10.32
CA ILE A 133 -1.61 4.71 -10.04
C ILE A 133 -0.67 4.82 -8.85
N LEU A 134 -1.02 4.21 -7.72
CA LEU A 134 -0.19 4.26 -6.50
C LEU A 134 1.19 3.63 -6.73
N GLY A 135 1.24 2.52 -7.46
CA GLY A 135 2.47 1.85 -7.86
C GLY A 135 3.34 2.76 -8.70
N ALA A 136 2.79 3.34 -9.78
CA ALA A 136 3.52 4.23 -10.67
C ALA A 136 4.03 5.51 -9.96
N LEU A 137 3.20 6.12 -9.13
CA LEU A 137 3.57 7.33 -8.39
C LEU A 137 4.65 7.09 -7.35
N ASN A 138 4.62 5.95 -6.65
CA ASN A 138 5.58 5.66 -5.58
C ASN A 138 6.85 4.95 -6.09
N PHE A 139 6.77 4.16 -7.15
CA PHE A 139 7.86 3.32 -7.61
C PHE A 139 9.11 4.12 -7.96
N TRP A 140 9.01 5.09 -8.88
CA TRP A 140 10.17 5.89 -9.27
C TRP A 140 10.77 6.70 -8.11
N PRO A 141 10.04 7.59 -7.43
CA PRO A 141 10.66 8.48 -6.43
C PRO A 141 11.18 7.69 -5.22
N MET A 142 10.43 6.71 -4.72
CA MET A 142 10.76 6.03 -3.45
C MET A 142 11.65 4.81 -3.64
N THR A 143 11.47 4.04 -4.72
CA THR A 143 12.19 2.76 -4.92
C THR A 143 13.44 2.93 -5.77
N ILE A 144 13.45 3.90 -6.69
CA ILE A 144 14.52 4.07 -7.68
C ILE A 144 15.33 5.34 -7.40
N TYR A 145 14.72 6.50 -7.59
CA TYR A 145 15.41 7.80 -7.53
C TYR A 145 16.09 8.02 -6.19
N PHE A 146 15.34 7.94 -5.09
CA PHE A 146 15.89 8.25 -3.77
C PHE A 146 17.04 7.31 -3.37
N PRO A 147 16.94 5.97 -3.49
CA PRO A 147 18.07 5.08 -3.22
C PRO A 147 19.28 5.28 -4.15
N VAL A 148 19.05 5.57 -5.44
CA VAL A 148 20.13 5.85 -6.41
C VAL A 148 20.89 7.10 -6.02
N GLU A 149 20.19 8.20 -5.72
CA GLU A 149 20.79 9.46 -5.27
C GLU A 149 21.55 9.29 -3.96
N MET A 150 20.94 8.62 -2.98
CA MET A 150 21.61 8.29 -1.72
C MET A 150 22.91 7.52 -1.96
N TYR A 151 22.92 6.58 -2.90
CA TYR A 151 24.11 5.80 -3.24
C TYR A 151 25.19 6.65 -3.91
N ILE A 152 24.82 7.53 -4.85
CA ILE A 152 25.74 8.46 -5.53
C ILE A 152 26.42 9.38 -4.51
N VAL A 153 25.63 10.01 -3.63
CA VAL A 153 26.12 10.92 -2.58
C VAL A 153 27.00 10.17 -1.58
N GLN A 154 26.57 9.00 -1.10
CA GLN A 154 27.33 8.24 -0.10
C GLN A 154 28.66 7.72 -0.65
N ARG A 155 28.70 7.33 -1.93
CA ARG A 155 29.92 6.84 -2.61
C ARG A 155 30.74 7.95 -3.26
N LYS A 156 30.31 9.21 -3.16
CA LYS A 156 30.97 10.38 -3.77
C LYS A 156 31.29 10.15 -5.24
N ILE A 157 30.33 9.56 -5.98
CA ILE A 157 30.52 9.27 -7.39
C ILE A 157 30.54 10.60 -8.14
N GLY A 158 31.62 10.88 -8.87
CA GLY A 158 31.73 12.10 -9.68
C GLY A 158 30.67 12.14 -10.77
N ALA A 159 30.11 13.32 -11.00
CA ALA A 159 29.19 13.56 -12.12
C ALA A 159 29.86 13.16 -13.44
N TRP A 160 29.06 12.64 -14.39
CA TRP A 160 29.52 12.20 -15.72
C TRP A 160 30.51 11.03 -15.75
N THR A 161 30.79 10.39 -14.62
CA THR A 161 31.52 9.11 -14.63
C THR A 161 30.64 8.01 -15.24
N ARG A 162 31.26 6.96 -15.81
CA ARG A 162 30.51 5.82 -16.40
C ARG A 162 29.48 5.22 -15.42
N LYS A 163 29.83 5.14 -14.13
CA LYS A 163 28.94 4.62 -13.08
C LYS A 163 27.77 5.56 -12.81
N TRP A 164 28.02 6.87 -12.79
CA TRP A 164 26.96 7.87 -12.64
C TRP A 164 25.98 7.82 -13.82
N ILE A 165 26.49 7.83 -15.05
CA ILE A 165 25.66 7.76 -16.27
C ILE A 165 24.80 6.49 -16.28
N LEU A 166 25.34 5.34 -15.86
CA LEU A 166 24.57 4.09 -15.78
C LEU A 166 23.45 4.16 -14.74
N LEU A 167 23.72 4.70 -13.56
CA LEU A 167 22.74 4.79 -12.47
C LEU A 167 21.62 5.80 -12.80
N GLU A 168 21.98 6.96 -13.32
CA GLU A 168 21.03 7.99 -13.76
C GLU A 168 20.23 7.53 -14.97
N GLY A 169 20.88 6.90 -15.95
CA GLY A 169 20.21 6.33 -17.12
C GLY A 169 19.17 5.29 -16.70
N PHE A 170 19.52 4.41 -15.76
CA PHE A 170 18.58 3.45 -15.17
C PHE A 170 17.40 4.16 -14.49
N SER A 171 17.67 5.18 -13.66
CA SER A 171 16.63 5.97 -12.99
C SER A 171 15.67 6.63 -14.00
N MET A 172 16.20 7.21 -15.08
CA MET A 172 15.42 7.86 -16.13
C MET A 172 14.57 6.86 -16.93
N VAL A 173 15.08 5.66 -17.21
CA VAL A 173 14.28 4.61 -17.85
C VAL A 173 13.12 4.20 -16.95
N CYS A 174 13.38 3.99 -15.65
CA CYS A 174 12.33 3.69 -14.68
C CYS A 174 11.31 4.82 -14.54
N LEU A 175 11.72 6.08 -14.67
CA LEU A 175 10.81 7.23 -14.70
C LEU A 175 9.84 7.13 -15.88
N ILE A 176 10.36 6.88 -17.07
CA ILE A 176 9.54 6.75 -18.29
C ILE A 176 8.54 5.59 -18.12
N VAL A 177 9.00 4.43 -17.66
CA VAL A 177 8.11 3.27 -17.40
C VAL A 177 7.02 3.62 -16.38
N SER A 178 7.36 4.36 -15.32
CA SER A 178 6.40 4.80 -14.31
C SER A 178 5.37 5.76 -14.89
N LEU A 179 5.79 6.72 -15.72
CA LEU A 179 4.89 7.66 -16.38
C LEU A 179 3.94 6.94 -17.34
N LEU A 180 4.44 5.99 -18.12
CA LEU A 180 3.60 5.17 -19.01
C LEU A 180 2.58 4.34 -18.21
N GLY A 181 3.00 3.72 -17.10
CA GLY A 181 2.11 2.98 -16.21
C GLY A 181 1.06 3.89 -15.55
N LEU A 182 1.42 5.11 -15.18
CA LEU A 182 0.51 6.11 -14.64
C LEU A 182 -0.56 6.50 -15.67
N ILE A 183 -0.13 6.82 -16.90
CA ILE A 183 -1.03 7.17 -18.00
C ILE A 183 -2.00 6.01 -18.29
N GLY A 184 -1.49 4.78 -18.41
CA GLY A 184 -2.32 3.60 -18.64
C GLY A 184 -3.32 3.33 -17.50
N SER A 185 -2.91 3.56 -16.26
CA SER A 185 -3.82 3.38 -15.11
C SER A 185 -4.91 4.45 -15.07
N ILE A 186 -4.59 5.71 -15.42
CA ILE A 186 -5.57 6.80 -15.51
C ILE A 186 -6.56 6.54 -16.66
N GLU A 187 -6.07 6.15 -17.83
CA GLU A 187 -6.90 5.78 -18.98
C GLU A 187 -7.85 4.64 -18.59
N GLY A 188 -7.35 3.61 -17.92
CA GLY A 188 -8.18 2.50 -17.43
C GLY A 188 -9.30 2.92 -16.48
N ILE A 189 -9.12 3.97 -15.65
CA ILE A 189 -10.19 4.51 -14.80
C ILE A 189 -11.20 5.30 -15.64
N VAL A 190 -10.72 6.13 -16.57
CA VAL A 190 -11.58 6.96 -17.42
C VAL A 190 -12.46 6.08 -18.29
N SER A 191 -11.88 5.08 -18.94
CA SER A 191 -12.60 4.12 -19.78
C SER A 191 -13.60 3.29 -18.98
N ALA A 192 -13.24 2.84 -17.76
CA ALA A 192 -14.17 2.12 -16.88
C ALA A 192 -15.34 2.97 -16.35
N LYS A 193 -15.18 4.31 -16.30
CA LYS A 193 -16.23 5.23 -15.86
C LYS A 193 -17.15 5.67 -17.00
N LEU A 194 -16.69 5.57 -18.24
CA LEU A 194 -17.45 5.95 -19.45
C LEU A 194 -18.17 4.77 -20.12
N ALA A 195 -17.83 3.53 -19.75
CA ALA A 195 -18.53 2.30 -20.15
C ALA A 195 -19.74 2.02 -19.24
#